data_AF-A0A4Y2LAZ6-F1
#
_entry.id   AF-A0A4Y2LAZ6-F1
#
_cell.length_a   1.000
_cell.length_b   1.000
_cell.length_c   1.000
_cell.angle_alpha   90.00
_cell.angle_beta   90.00
_cell.angle_gamma   90.00
#
_symmetry.space_group_name_H-M   'P 1'
#
loop_
_entity.id
_entity.type
_entity.pdbx_description
1 polymer ?
#
loop_
_entity_poly.entity_id
_entity_poly.type
_entity_poly.pdbx_seq_one_letter_code
_entity_poly.pdbx_strand_id
1 'polypeptide(L)'
;MAFLAKFKKVDLTKLAEELGIEIIPEDRVIDICKKIKSFPDYDEEFTKGQSNVITQEREAEAEIARKERDAELARAERETERVYELEKFKIASAAETASLNSTRSEGSRNRREIKHLMQKFDSQNTDISLYLTLFERQARAAGIGVATHFSSASRISADYH
;
A
#
# COMPACT_ATOMS: atom_id res chain seq x y z
N MET A 1 -53.46 7.15 -18.22
CA MET A 1 -52.13 7.78 -18.41
C MET A 1 -51.37 7.00 -19.48
N ALA A 2 -50.59 7.67 -20.34
CA ALA A 2 -49.85 6.99 -21.41
C ALA A 2 -48.63 6.24 -20.87
N PHE A 3 -48.49 4.94 -21.17
CA PHE A 3 -47.38 4.12 -20.67
C PHE A 3 -46.00 4.64 -21.11
N LEU A 4 -45.89 5.27 -22.29
CA LEU A 4 -44.64 5.82 -22.80
C LEU A 4 -44.05 6.92 -21.90
N ALA A 5 -44.90 7.65 -21.17
CA ALA A 5 -44.47 8.75 -20.31
C ALA A 5 -43.62 8.32 -19.10
N LYS A 6 -43.54 7.01 -18.81
CA LYS A 6 -42.71 6.47 -17.74
C LYS A 6 -41.24 6.24 -18.15
N PHE A 7 -40.95 6.22 -19.44
CA PHE A 7 -39.61 5.97 -19.97
C PHE A 7 -38.78 7.24 -20.04
N LYS A 8 -37.46 7.09 -19.98
CA LYS A 8 -36.54 8.24 -20.09
C LYS A 8 -36.56 8.76 -21.53
N LYS A 9 -36.27 10.05 -21.71
CA LYS A 9 -36.14 10.66 -23.06
C LYS A 9 -35.18 9.84 -23.94
N VAL A 10 -34.06 9.39 -23.39
CA VAL A 10 -33.06 8.59 -24.11
C VAL A 10 -33.62 7.26 -24.62
N ASP A 11 -34.44 6.58 -23.80
CA ASP A 11 -35.04 5.28 -24.16
C ASP A 11 -36.12 5.49 -25.24
N LEU A 12 -36.90 6.57 -25.13
CA LEU A 12 -37.91 6.94 -26.13
C LEU A 12 -37.30 7.39 -27.47
N THR A 13 -36.15 8.07 -27.44
CA THR A 13 -35.42 8.46 -28.66
C THR A 13 -34.89 7.23 -29.37
N LYS A 14 -34.28 6.28 -28.65
CA LYS A 14 -33.85 4.99 -29.23
C LYS A 14 -35.04 4.22 -29.82
N LEU A 15 -36.15 4.16 -29.10
CA LEU A 15 -37.37 3.50 -29.60
C LEU A 15 -37.88 4.16 -30.89
N ALA A 16 -37.88 5.48 -30.96
CA ALA A 16 -38.27 6.18 -32.17
C ALA A 16 -37.31 5.92 -33.33
N GLU A 17 -36.01 5.85 -33.07
CA GLU A 17 -34.98 5.47 -34.05
C GLU A 17 -35.23 4.05 -34.60
N GLU A 18 -35.51 3.06 -33.73
CA GLU A 18 -35.84 1.69 -34.13
C GLU A 18 -37.13 1.60 -34.97
N LEU A 19 -38.10 2.48 -34.69
CA LEU A 19 -39.34 2.60 -35.45
C LEU A 19 -39.19 3.44 -36.74
N GLY A 20 -37.99 3.98 -37.01
CA GLY A 20 -37.74 4.85 -38.16
C GLY A 20 -38.43 6.22 -38.08
N ILE A 21 -38.73 6.69 -36.87
CA ILE A 21 -39.40 7.97 -36.60
C ILE A 21 -38.34 9.05 -36.33
N GLU A 22 -38.39 10.14 -37.10
CA GLU A 22 -37.47 11.25 -36.94
C GLU A 22 -37.79 12.09 -35.68
N ILE A 23 -36.85 12.09 -34.74
CA ILE A 23 -36.90 12.87 -33.51
C ILE A 23 -35.92 14.04 -33.61
N ILE A 24 -36.42 15.22 -33.32
CA ILE A 24 -35.66 16.46 -33.28
C ILE A 24 -35.12 16.61 -31.84
N PRO A 25 -33.86 17.05 -31.64
CA PRO A 25 -33.29 17.21 -30.28
C PRO A 25 -34.15 18.03 -29.32
N GLU A 26 -34.85 19.04 -29.84
CA GLU A 26 -35.77 19.93 -29.11
C GLU A 26 -37.08 19.24 -28.66
N ASP A 27 -37.43 18.08 -29.25
CA ASP A 27 -38.64 17.35 -28.91
C ASP A 27 -38.64 17.00 -27.41
N ARG A 28 -39.71 17.37 -26.72
CA ARG A 28 -39.90 16.96 -25.32
C ARG A 28 -40.40 15.52 -25.29
N VAL A 29 -40.31 14.88 -24.14
CA VAL A 29 -40.86 13.52 -23.91
C VAL A 29 -42.30 13.40 -24.42
N ILE A 30 -43.11 14.43 -24.20
CA ILE A 30 -44.51 14.48 -24.64
C ILE A 30 -44.62 14.49 -26.18
N ASP A 31 -43.74 15.22 -26.87
CA ASP A 31 -43.76 15.34 -28.33
C ASP A 31 -43.30 14.03 -28.98
N ILE A 32 -42.26 13.40 -28.41
CA ILE A 32 -41.79 12.07 -28.83
C ILE A 32 -42.89 11.02 -28.62
N CYS A 33 -43.53 11.01 -27.45
CA CYS A 33 -44.65 10.09 -27.17
C CYS A 33 -45.80 10.27 -28.17
N LYS A 34 -46.08 11.51 -28.59
CA LYS A 34 -47.11 11.79 -29.60
C LYS A 34 -46.70 11.26 -30.96
N LYS A 35 -45.47 11.51 -31.41
CA LYS A 35 -44.93 11.03 -32.69
C LYS A 35 -44.98 9.50 -32.81
N ILE A 36 -44.58 8.79 -31.75
CA ILE A 36 -44.64 7.32 -31.67
C ILE A 36 -46.09 6.83 -31.83
N LYS A 37 -47.04 7.45 -31.13
CA LYS A 37 -48.46 7.07 -31.19
C LYS A 37 -49.16 7.44 -32.49
N SER A 38 -48.64 8.44 -33.21
CA SER A 38 -49.16 8.84 -34.52
C SER A 38 -48.60 7.99 -35.66
N PHE A 39 -47.73 7.02 -35.37
CA PHE A 39 -47.17 6.14 -36.38
C PHE A 39 -48.27 5.23 -36.97
N PRO A 40 -48.36 5.08 -38.30
CA PRO A 40 -49.46 4.34 -38.95
C PRO A 40 -49.61 2.90 -38.46
N ASP A 41 -48.48 2.22 -38.22
CA ASP A 41 -48.43 0.82 -37.78
C ASP A 41 -48.17 0.69 -36.27
N TYR A 42 -48.66 1.65 -35.49
CA TYR A 42 -48.49 1.64 -34.04
C TYR A 42 -49.23 0.45 -33.38
N ASP A 43 -48.46 -0.45 -32.78
CA ASP A 43 -48.93 -1.52 -31.91
C ASP A 43 -48.45 -1.28 -30.47
N GLU A 44 -49.38 -1.14 -29.54
CA GLU A 44 -49.08 -0.81 -28.14
C GLU A 44 -48.30 -1.92 -27.43
N GLU A 45 -48.62 -3.20 -27.66
CA GLU A 45 -47.95 -4.31 -26.99
C GLU A 45 -46.55 -4.54 -27.57
N PHE A 46 -46.39 -4.39 -28.89
CA PHE A 46 -45.07 -4.40 -29.52
C PHE A 46 -44.20 -3.24 -29.00
N THR A 47 -44.73 -2.02 -28.99
CA THR A 47 -44.01 -0.82 -28.51
C THR A 47 -43.60 -0.97 -27.05
N LYS A 48 -44.46 -1.55 -26.22
CA LYS A 48 -44.18 -1.83 -24.80
C LYS A 48 -43.10 -2.90 -24.64
N GLY A 49 -43.12 -3.94 -25.47
CA GLY A 49 -42.05 -4.93 -25.55
C GLY A 49 -40.70 -4.30 -25.87
N GLN A 50 -40.61 -3.52 -26.95
CA GLN A 50 -39.39 -2.83 -27.35
C GLN A 50 -38.89 -1.86 -26.28
N SER A 51 -39.79 -1.04 -25.72
CA SER A 51 -39.41 -0.09 -24.66
C SER A 51 -38.79 -0.78 -23.44
N ASN A 52 -39.29 -1.97 -23.08
CA ASN A 52 -38.74 -2.75 -21.98
C ASN A 52 -37.35 -3.31 -22.32
N VAL A 53 -37.14 -3.82 -23.55
CA VAL A 53 -35.84 -4.32 -24.02
C VAL A 53 -34.79 -3.20 -23.96
N ILE A 54 -35.09 -2.03 -24.53
CA ILE A 54 -34.20 -0.86 -24.50
C ILE A 54 -33.85 -0.46 -23.05
N THR A 55 -34.84 -0.47 -22.17
CA THR A 55 -34.63 -0.14 -20.75
C THR A 55 -33.71 -1.17 -20.07
N GLN A 56 -33.94 -2.46 -20.32
CA GLN A 56 -33.13 -3.54 -19.77
C GLN A 56 -31.69 -3.50 -20.30
N GLU A 57 -31.50 -3.27 -21.59
CA GLU A 57 -30.18 -3.16 -22.21
C GLU A 57 -29.39 -2.00 -21.60
N ARG A 58 -29.99 -0.81 -21.48
CA ARG A 58 -29.37 0.35 -20.83
C ARG A 58 -28.97 0.06 -19.38
N GLU A 59 -29.78 -0.69 -18.64
CA GLU A 59 -29.48 -1.06 -17.26
C GLU A 59 -28.39 -2.11 -17.16
N ALA A 60 -28.37 -3.09 -18.06
CA ALA A 60 -27.31 -4.08 -18.17
C ALA A 60 -25.96 -3.42 -18.50
N GLU A 61 -25.92 -2.51 -19.47
CA GLU A 61 -24.72 -1.73 -19.81
C GLU A 61 -24.23 -0.90 -18.62
N ALA A 62 -25.14 -0.21 -17.93
CA ALA A 62 -24.79 0.59 -16.76
C ALA A 62 -24.25 -0.27 -15.60
N GLU A 63 -24.78 -1.47 -15.42
CA GLU A 63 -24.31 -2.42 -14.41
C GLU A 63 -22.93 -2.97 -14.75
N ILE A 64 -22.66 -3.30 -16.03
CA ILE A 64 -21.34 -3.70 -16.49
C ILE A 64 -20.32 -2.58 -16.24
N ALA A 65 -20.65 -1.34 -16.64
CA ALA A 65 -19.79 -0.19 -16.44
C ALA A 65 -19.52 0.12 -14.94
N ARG A 66 -20.48 -0.18 -14.06
CA ARG A 66 -20.26 -0.10 -12.60
C ARG A 66 -19.29 -1.18 -12.12
N LYS A 67 -19.52 -2.44 -12.51
CA LYS A 67 -18.65 -3.56 -12.13
C LYS A 67 -17.21 -3.37 -12.62
N GLU A 68 -17.03 -2.84 -13.82
CA GLU A 68 -15.69 -2.55 -14.36
C GLU A 68 -14.97 -1.47 -13.54
N ARG A 69 -15.65 -0.36 -13.19
CA ARG A 69 -15.08 0.67 -12.32
C ARG A 69 -14.74 0.14 -10.93
N ASP A 70 -15.61 -0.66 -10.33
CA ASP A 70 -15.36 -1.25 -9.01
C ASP A 70 -14.19 -2.23 -9.06
N ALA A 71 -14.06 -3.03 -10.13
CA ALA A 71 -12.93 -3.92 -10.33
C ALA A 71 -11.62 -3.18 -10.56
N GLU A 72 -11.64 -2.06 -11.29
CA GLU A 72 -10.48 -1.19 -11.49
C GLU A 72 -10.02 -0.56 -10.16
N LEU A 73 -10.95 -0.02 -9.37
CA LEU A 73 -10.66 0.52 -8.04
C LEU A 73 -10.05 -0.56 -7.13
N ALA A 74 -10.62 -1.76 -7.11
CA ALA A 74 -10.08 -2.86 -6.31
C ALA A 74 -8.69 -3.33 -6.78
N ARG A 75 -8.34 -3.18 -8.06
CA ARG A 75 -6.98 -3.44 -8.56
C ARG A 75 -6.02 -2.34 -8.14
N ALA A 76 -6.43 -1.09 -8.27
CA ALA A 76 -5.63 0.07 -7.86
C ALA A 76 -5.30 -0.01 -6.36
N GLU A 77 -6.28 -0.32 -5.51
CA GLU A 77 -6.08 -0.46 -4.06
C GLU A 77 -5.04 -1.55 -3.74
N ARG A 78 -5.16 -2.74 -4.33
CA ARG A 78 -4.16 -3.82 -4.15
C ARG A 78 -2.76 -3.43 -4.60
N GLU A 79 -2.65 -2.66 -5.68
CA GLU A 79 -1.35 -2.18 -6.14
C GLU A 79 -0.76 -1.15 -5.18
N THR A 80 -1.59 -0.24 -4.65
CA THR A 80 -1.14 0.72 -3.63
C THR A 80 -0.67 0.02 -2.35
N GLU A 81 -1.37 -1.02 -1.91
CA GLU A 81 -0.98 -1.83 -0.76
C GLU A 81 0.38 -2.52 -0.99
N ARG A 82 0.57 -3.13 -2.17
CA ARG A 82 1.86 -3.74 -2.54
C ARG A 82 3.01 -2.74 -2.58
N VAL A 83 2.78 -1.55 -3.14
CA VAL A 83 3.79 -0.48 -3.18
C VAL A 83 4.17 -0.08 -1.77
N TYR A 84 3.18 0.10 -0.89
CA TYR A 84 3.43 0.44 0.51
C TYR A 84 4.23 -0.65 1.25
N GLU A 85 3.89 -1.93 1.07
CA GLU A 85 4.65 -3.04 1.66
C GLU A 85 6.10 -3.10 1.17
N LEU A 86 6.31 -2.89 -0.13
CA LEU A 86 7.65 -2.83 -0.72
C LEU A 86 8.46 -1.65 -0.17
N GLU A 87 7.84 -0.49 0.01
CA GLU A 87 8.50 0.67 0.61
C GLU A 87 8.87 0.43 2.07
N LYS A 88 7.96 -0.17 2.85
CA LYS A 88 8.24 -0.58 4.23
C LYS A 88 9.42 -1.55 4.30
N PHE A 89 9.48 -2.54 3.40
CA PHE A 89 10.59 -3.48 3.34
C PHE A 89 11.92 -2.80 2.94
N LYS A 90 11.89 -1.86 1.98
CA LYS A 90 13.07 -1.07 1.60
C LYS A 90 13.61 -0.26 2.77
N ILE A 91 12.74 0.39 3.55
CA ILE A 91 13.16 1.15 4.73
C ILE A 91 13.77 0.20 5.78
N ALA A 92 13.14 -0.95 6.05
CA ALA A 92 13.65 -1.92 7.01
C ALA A 92 15.03 -2.47 6.61
N SER A 93 15.19 -2.87 5.35
CA SER A 93 16.47 -3.38 4.83
C SER A 93 17.57 -2.30 4.79
N ALA A 94 17.23 -1.04 4.48
CA ALA A 94 18.17 0.08 4.57
C ALA A 94 18.63 0.33 6.01
N ALA A 95 17.72 0.24 6.99
CA ALA A 95 18.05 0.38 8.40
C ALA A 95 18.95 -0.76 8.89
N GLU A 96 18.67 -2.00 8.48
CA GLU A 96 19.48 -3.17 8.83
C GLU A 96 20.89 -3.09 8.22
N THR A 97 21.00 -2.74 6.94
CA THR A 97 22.31 -2.56 6.29
C THR A 97 23.11 -1.40 6.89
N ALA A 98 22.47 -0.30 7.29
CA ALA A 98 23.14 0.78 8.02
C ALA A 98 23.67 0.32 9.38
N SER A 99 22.89 -0.46 10.13
CA SER A 99 23.31 -1.04 11.41
C SER A 99 24.48 -2.03 11.26
N LEU A 100 24.40 -2.93 10.28
CA LEU A 100 25.48 -3.89 9.98
C LEU A 100 26.76 -3.19 9.53
N ASN A 101 26.66 -2.12 8.75
CA ASN A 101 27.82 -1.33 8.34
C ASN A 101 28.43 -0.55 9.52
N SER A 102 27.62 -0.04 10.46
CA SER A 102 28.10 0.61 11.68
C SER A 102 28.87 -0.36 12.57
N THR A 103 28.28 -1.53 12.88
CA THR A 103 28.92 -2.56 13.72
C THR A 103 30.19 -3.11 13.08
N ARG A 104 30.22 -3.31 11.77
CA ARG A 104 31.43 -3.73 11.04
C ARG A 104 32.51 -2.64 11.05
N SER A 105 32.13 -1.37 10.87
CA SER A 105 33.04 -0.23 10.92
C SER A 105 33.63 -0.06 12.31
N GLU A 106 32.80 -0.06 13.34
CA GLU A 106 33.19 -0.03 14.76
C GLU A 106 34.09 -1.22 15.11
N GLY A 107 33.72 -2.45 14.72
CA GLY A 107 34.56 -3.63 14.93
C GLY A 107 35.93 -3.53 14.25
N SER A 108 35.99 -2.95 13.04
CA SER A 108 37.27 -2.71 12.34
C SER A 108 38.11 -1.62 13.00
N ARG A 109 37.48 -0.59 13.56
CA ARG A 109 38.12 0.50 14.29
C ARG A 109 38.67 -0.01 15.63
N ASN A 110 37.85 -0.71 16.41
CA ASN A 110 38.23 -1.33 17.67
C ASN A 110 39.42 -2.29 17.48
N ARG A 111 39.42 -3.14 16.44
CA ARG A 111 40.56 -4.02 16.13
C ARG A 111 41.85 -3.24 15.85
N ARG A 112 41.77 -2.12 15.14
CA ARG A 112 42.94 -1.26 14.88
C ARG A 112 43.41 -0.60 16.15
N GLU A 113 42.52 -0.04 16.96
CA GLU A 113 42.88 0.64 18.21
C GLU A 113 43.49 -0.32 19.23
N ILE A 114 42.95 -1.54 19.40
CA ILE A 114 43.52 -2.60 20.25
C ILE A 114 44.94 -2.97 19.80
N LYS A 115 45.20 -3.04 18.49
CA LYS A 115 46.55 -3.37 17.96
C LYS A 115 47.59 -2.31 18.34
N HIS A 116 47.21 -1.03 18.39
CA HIS A 116 48.12 0.06 18.80
C HIS A 116 48.32 0.08 20.32
N LEU A 117 47.33 -0.39 21.06
CA LEU A 117 47.33 -0.50 22.51
C LEU A 117 48.20 -1.66 23.03
N MET A 118 48.32 -2.75 22.26
CA MET A 118 49.24 -3.86 22.55
C MET A 118 50.69 -3.45 22.30
N GLN A 119 51.28 -2.74 23.26
CA GLN A 119 52.73 -2.53 23.31
C GLN A 119 53.43 -3.89 23.44
N LYS A 120 54.66 -4.01 22.93
CA LYS A 120 55.39 -5.28 23.00
C LYS A 120 55.67 -5.63 24.45
N PHE A 121 55.16 -6.78 24.90
CA PHE A 121 55.46 -7.29 26.22
C PHE A 121 56.93 -7.74 26.28
N ASP A 122 57.66 -7.26 27.28
CA ASP A 122 59.02 -7.67 27.58
C ASP A 122 59.04 -8.34 28.96
N SER A 123 59.12 -9.67 28.95
CA SER A 123 59.08 -10.47 30.18
C SER A 123 60.33 -10.34 31.06
N GLN A 124 61.42 -9.77 30.53
CA GLN A 124 62.66 -9.58 31.28
C GLN A 124 62.62 -8.29 32.12
N ASN A 125 61.90 -7.28 31.62
CA ASN A 125 61.87 -5.94 32.21
C ASN A 125 60.49 -5.49 32.73
N THR A 126 59.41 -6.20 32.40
CA THR A 126 58.04 -5.79 32.73
C THR A 126 57.25 -6.91 33.40
N ASP A 127 56.75 -6.66 34.61
CA ASP A 127 55.80 -7.53 35.29
C ASP A 127 54.48 -7.59 34.51
N ILE A 128 53.90 -8.79 34.38
CA ILE A 128 52.65 -9.01 33.64
C ILE A 128 51.49 -8.18 34.21
N SER A 129 51.43 -8.01 35.53
CA SER A 129 50.40 -7.24 36.23
C SER A 129 50.49 -5.75 35.88
N LEU A 130 51.72 -5.23 35.78
CA LEU A 130 51.97 -3.85 35.41
C LEU A 130 51.62 -3.59 33.93
N TYR A 131 51.97 -4.53 33.05
CA TYR A 131 51.61 -4.48 31.63
C TYR A 131 50.08 -4.43 31.44
N LEU A 132 49.35 -5.32 32.13
CA LEU A 132 47.89 -5.35 32.07
C LEU A 132 47.25 -4.07 32.65
N THR A 133 47.78 -3.56 33.75
CA THR A 133 47.31 -2.29 34.35
C THR A 133 47.47 -1.11 33.39
N LEU A 134 48.61 -1.02 32.69
CA LEU A 134 48.86 0.04 31.72
C LEU A 134 47.97 -0.10 30.49
N PHE A 135 47.81 -1.32 29.98
CA PHE A 135 46.89 -1.64 28.89
C PHE A 135 45.46 -1.23 29.24
N GLU A 136 44.98 -1.57 30.44
CA GLU A 136 43.63 -1.19 30.89
C GLU A 136 43.44 0.32 30.98
N ARG A 137 44.42 1.05 31.55
CA ARG A 137 44.36 2.53 31.61
C ARG A 137 44.30 3.15 30.21
N GLN A 138 45.10 2.64 29.29
CA GLN A 138 45.14 3.11 27.91
C GLN A 138 43.86 2.71 27.12
N ALA A 139 43.31 1.51 27.35
CA ALA A 139 42.01 1.08 26.79
C ALA A 139 40.87 1.99 27.24
N ARG A 140 40.83 2.30 28.55
CA ARG A 140 39.85 3.22 29.13
C ARG A 140 39.99 4.64 28.57
N ALA A 141 41.22 5.12 28.41
CA ALA A 141 41.49 6.44 27.81
C ALA A 141 41.08 6.50 26.32
N ALA A 142 41.17 5.38 25.60
CA ALA A 142 40.72 5.26 24.21
C ALA A 142 39.19 5.05 24.08
N GLY A 143 38.44 4.98 25.18
CA GLY A 143 37.00 4.73 25.17
C GLY A 143 36.61 3.30 24.75
N ILE A 144 37.57 2.36 24.74
CA ILE A 144 37.31 0.95 24.48
C ILE A 144 36.76 0.34 25.76
N GLY A 145 35.48 -0.01 25.76
CA GLY A 145 34.84 -0.67 26.90
C GLY A 145 35.44 -2.05 27.14
N VAL A 146 36.41 -2.16 28.06
CA VAL A 146 36.87 -3.45 28.57
C VAL A 146 35.82 -3.91 29.58
N ALA A 147 34.91 -4.80 29.17
CA ALA A 147 33.89 -5.34 30.06
C ALA A 147 34.57 -6.13 31.19
N THR A 148 34.78 -5.48 32.33
CA THR A 148 35.25 -6.11 33.56
C THR A 148 34.10 -6.93 34.15
N HIS A 149 33.81 -8.11 33.59
CA HIS A 149 33.06 -9.14 34.29
C HIS A 149 34.00 -9.86 35.27
N PHE A 150 34.39 -9.17 36.34
CA PHE A 150 34.94 -9.79 37.54
C PHE A 150 34.60 -8.89 38.73
N SER A 151 33.38 -9.02 39.24
CA SER A 151 33.01 -8.74 40.64
C SER A 151 31.48 -8.68 40.77
N SER A 152 30.83 -9.83 40.94
CA SER A 152 29.48 -9.93 41.51
C SER A 152 29.24 -11.32 42.11
N ALA A 153 30.16 -11.80 42.95
CA ALA A 153 29.89 -12.94 43.84
C ALA A 153 29.89 -12.43 45.28
N SER A 154 28.89 -11.61 45.62
CA SER A 154 28.51 -11.25 47.00
C SER A 154 27.26 -10.39 46.94
N ARG A 155 26.08 -11.03 46.97
CA ARG A 155 24.80 -10.50 47.48
C ARG A 155 23.67 -11.48 47.18
N ILE A 156 23.66 -12.64 47.83
CA ILE A 156 22.41 -13.31 48.22
C ILE A 156 22.69 -13.99 49.57
N SER A 157 22.53 -13.23 50.65
CA SER A 157 22.26 -13.77 51.98
C SER A 157 21.52 -12.69 52.75
N ALA A 158 20.47 -13.11 53.46
CA ALA A 158 19.52 -12.33 54.25
C ALA A 158 18.46 -11.57 53.44
N ASP A 159 17.34 -12.25 53.19
CA ASP A 159 16.04 -11.81 53.72
C ASP A 159 15.00 -12.91 53.48
N TYR A 160 14.83 -13.77 54.48
CA TYR A 160 13.60 -14.53 54.72
C TYR A 160 13.39 -14.50 56.23
N HIS A 161 12.45 -13.65 56.66
CA HIS A 161 11.80 -13.73 57.95
C HIS A 161 10.29 -13.69 57.71
#